data_AF-A0A5B7TQU2-F1
#
_entry.id   AF-A0A5B7TQU2-F1
#
_cell.length_a   1.000
_cell.length_b   1.000
_cell.length_c   1.000
_cell.angle_alpha   90.00
_cell.angle_beta   90.00
_cell.angle_gamma   90.00
#
_symmetry.space_group_name_H-M   'P 1'
#
loop_
_entity.id
_entity.type
_entity.pdbx_description
1 polymer ?
#
loop_
_entity_poly.entity_id
_entity_poly.type
_entity_poly.pdbx_seq_one_letter_code
_entity_poly.pdbx_strand_id
1 'polypeptide(L)'
;MSNYYSIPNKFNRFIILLIALAPVVAYILLGILKTDYNKNITVLMYFGVILLFFYAKNGKPIKFPKYAFFYLLFTIYTYISEFYFLDRDFKTLYLVSNPMMSSLLILIIIENIEIRTKYMNIILKSSNILLIIAFVVILLQQIIGFEFMTDPDYIEKWGGGDLVEGRLPSIYSYISSFAVGFGAIPIFLIISEILLKSKKNNKLLIYILIGLLYAFLTKARWIMLNGLLIFLVLYFNHRKNLTIFYKYLILVPLIMFSSLVFLDAYGLKTISILEERVLDKGKGGMTKGSGSTRLLAFVAFNQVYWDNPILGRGNVKYGMAGTGEQDNKLKKALARKSSQLHVGYLSLFYIYGLVGGLLFLLFLYFILKKLYENAKKTNYYGPFVAFLGFATANLTLVTFTFFEMGLILALLFDKFYINKFNKSKIDRL
;
A
#
# COMPACT_ATOMS: atom_id res chain seq x y z
N MET A 1 33.65 13.64 5.28
CA MET A 1 33.20 12.72 4.21
C MET A 1 33.05 11.24 4.66
N SER A 2 32.85 10.91 5.94
CA SER A 2 33.16 9.56 6.47
C SER A 2 32.02 8.63 6.94
N ASN A 3 30.73 8.96 6.85
CA ASN A 3 29.66 8.08 7.40
C ASN A 3 28.98 7.13 6.40
N TYR A 4 29.30 7.20 5.10
CA TYR A 4 28.66 6.35 4.09
C TYR A 4 28.97 4.85 4.23
N TYR A 5 29.97 4.49 5.04
CA TYR A 5 30.45 3.12 5.24
C TYR A 5 30.10 2.53 6.60
N SER A 6 29.34 3.24 7.43
CA SER A 6 28.93 2.69 8.73
C SER A 6 28.17 1.38 8.54
N ILE A 7 28.48 0.39 9.37
CA ILE A 7 27.84 -0.93 9.40
C ILE A 7 26.30 -0.79 9.43
N PRO A 8 25.69 0.09 10.26
CA PRO A 8 24.23 0.28 10.27
C PRO A 8 23.66 0.72 8.93
N ASN A 9 24.35 1.62 8.21
CA ASN A 9 23.85 2.10 6.92
C ASN A 9 23.97 1.03 5.81
N LYS A 10 24.99 0.16 5.86
CA LYS A 10 25.07 -1.00 4.95
C LYS A 10 23.97 -2.01 5.25
N PHE A 11 23.78 -2.38 6.52
CA PHE A 11 22.79 -3.35 6.96
C PHE A 11 21.35 -2.88 6.63
N ASN A 12 21.00 -1.64 6.94
CA ASN A 12 19.67 -1.12 6.63
C ASN A 12 19.38 -0.99 5.12
N ARG A 13 20.40 -0.72 4.30
CA ARG A 13 20.27 -0.79 2.83
C ARG A 13 20.07 -2.22 2.34
N PHE A 14 20.65 -3.21 3.00
CA PHE A 14 20.39 -4.60 2.69
C PHE A 14 18.93 -4.96 3.00
N ILE A 15 18.39 -4.56 4.16
CA ILE A 15 16.97 -4.75 4.49
C ILE A 15 16.06 -4.13 3.42
N ILE A 16 16.29 -2.87 3.04
CA ILE A 16 15.49 -2.21 2.00
C ILE A 16 15.63 -2.89 0.65
N LEU A 17 16.78 -3.48 0.34
CA LEU A 17 16.95 -4.26 -0.89
C LEU A 17 16.10 -5.54 -0.84
N LEU A 18 16.02 -6.22 0.31
CA LEU A 18 15.11 -7.36 0.49
C LEU A 18 13.64 -6.94 0.34
N ILE A 19 13.25 -5.78 0.86
CA ILE A 19 11.91 -5.21 0.65
C ILE A 19 11.69 -4.88 -0.82
N ALA A 20 12.68 -4.32 -1.51
CA ALA A 20 12.59 -4.03 -2.94
C ALA A 20 12.56 -5.28 -3.83
N LEU A 21 12.83 -6.45 -3.25
CA LEU A 21 12.72 -7.76 -3.88
C LEU A 21 11.63 -8.62 -3.23
N ALA A 22 10.68 -7.98 -2.52
CA ALA A 22 9.73 -8.64 -1.66
C ALA A 22 9.00 -9.83 -2.30
N PRO A 23 8.50 -9.80 -3.56
CA PRO A 23 7.83 -10.97 -4.15
C PRO A 23 8.75 -12.19 -4.22
N VAL A 24 10.02 -12.00 -4.59
CA VAL A 24 11.01 -13.09 -4.72
C VAL A 24 11.45 -13.57 -3.34
N VAL A 25 11.72 -12.65 -2.42
CA VAL A 25 12.12 -12.99 -1.05
C VAL A 25 10.97 -13.72 -0.35
N ALA A 26 9.74 -13.25 -0.49
CA ALA A 26 8.57 -13.88 0.10
C ALA A 26 8.29 -15.26 -0.50
N TYR A 27 8.45 -15.42 -1.83
CA TYR A 27 8.38 -16.73 -2.48
C TYR A 27 9.39 -17.72 -1.88
N ILE A 28 10.65 -17.30 -1.68
CA ILE A 28 11.69 -18.15 -1.08
C ILE A 28 11.34 -18.47 0.38
N LEU A 29 10.99 -17.46 1.18
CA LEU A 29 10.70 -17.65 2.61
C LEU A 29 9.49 -18.54 2.83
N LEU A 30 8.40 -18.31 2.10
CA LEU A 30 7.15 -19.06 2.25
C LEU A 30 7.22 -20.42 1.54
N GLY A 31 7.65 -20.45 0.28
CA GLY A 31 7.64 -21.66 -0.54
C GLY A 31 8.74 -22.66 -0.20
N ILE A 32 9.94 -22.19 0.15
CA ILE A 32 11.10 -23.07 0.43
C ILE A 32 11.29 -23.24 1.93
N LEU A 33 11.35 -22.14 2.68
CA LEU A 33 11.66 -22.19 4.11
C LEU A 33 10.43 -22.34 5.01
N LYS A 34 9.21 -22.22 4.45
CA LYS A 34 7.93 -22.29 5.19
C LYS A 34 7.85 -21.31 6.37
N THR A 35 8.40 -20.10 6.18
CA THR A 35 8.39 -19.03 7.17
C THR A 35 7.70 -17.77 6.63
N ASP A 36 7.10 -17.00 7.54
CA ASP A 36 6.37 -15.78 7.18
C ASP A 36 7.32 -14.64 6.79
N TYR A 37 7.08 -14.04 5.62
CA TYR A 37 7.89 -12.94 5.10
C TYR A 37 7.93 -11.74 6.06
N ASN A 38 6.77 -11.30 6.54
CA ASN A 38 6.66 -10.09 7.36
C ASN A 38 7.37 -10.27 8.71
N LYS A 39 7.24 -11.43 9.35
CA LYS A 39 7.94 -11.75 10.60
C LYS A 39 9.46 -11.67 10.44
N ASN A 40 10.00 -12.35 9.41
CA ASN A 40 11.44 -12.36 9.16
C ASN A 40 12.00 -10.96 8.88
N ILE A 41 11.34 -10.19 8.01
CA ILE A 41 11.79 -8.82 7.70
C ILE A 41 11.67 -7.91 8.93
N THR A 42 10.63 -8.08 9.75
CA THR A 42 10.44 -7.28 10.97
C THR A 42 11.55 -7.54 11.99
N VAL A 43 11.97 -8.79 12.17
CA VAL A 43 13.13 -9.12 13.01
C VAL A 43 14.39 -8.42 12.51
N LEU A 44 14.68 -8.48 11.20
CA LEU A 44 15.81 -7.76 10.62
C LEU A 44 15.73 -6.25 10.84
N MET A 45 14.52 -5.67 10.74
CA MET A 45 14.31 -4.24 10.99
C MET A 45 14.55 -3.84 12.45
N TYR A 46 14.19 -4.68 13.42
CA TYR A 46 14.55 -4.44 14.82
C TYR A 46 16.07 -4.33 14.99
N PHE A 47 16.83 -5.29 14.44
CA PHE A 47 18.29 -5.21 14.44
C PHE A 47 18.79 -3.95 13.72
N GLY A 48 18.16 -3.58 12.62
CA GLY A 48 18.48 -2.37 11.85
C GLY A 48 18.32 -1.09 12.66
N VAL A 49 17.22 -0.97 13.41
CA VAL A 49 16.93 0.17 14.30
C VAL A 49 17.87 0.17 15.52
N ILE A 50 18.12 -0.98 16.15
CA ILE A 50 19.06 -1.10 17.27
C ILE A 50 20.47 -0.62 16.84
N LEU A 51 20.94 -1.05 15.66
CA LEU A 51 22.22 -0.60 15.10
C LEU A 51 22.27 0.91 14.85
N LEU A 52 21.14 1.52 14.44
CA LEU A 52 21.06 2.98 14.30
C LEU A 52 21.22 3.67 15.66
N PHE A 53 20.58 3.17 16.73
CA PHE A 53 20.69 3.75 18.08
C PHE A 53 22.11 3.65 18.64
N PHE A 54 22.78 2.51 18.47
CA PHE A 54 24.18 2.37 18.88
C PHE A 54 25.10 3.35 18.16
N TYR A 55 24.87 3.57 16.86
CA TYR A 55 25.70 4.48 16.08
C TYR A 55 25.35 5.97 16.29
N ALA A 56 24.12 6.27 16.70
CA ALA A 56 23.70 7.63 17.01
C ALA A 56 24.49 8.23 18.19
N LYS A 57 24.93 7.39 19.13
CA LYS A 57 25.83 7.78 20.24
C LYS A 57 27.16 8.36 19.75
N ASN A 58 27.56 8.10 18.51
CA ASN A 58 28.80 8.63 17.91
C ASN A 58 28.61 10.00 17.21
N GLY A 59 27.66 10.82 17.69
CA GLY A 59 27.57 12.25 17.32
C GLY A 59 26.54 12.63 16.25
N LYS A 60 25.61 11.73 15.85
CA LYS A 60 24.47 12.09 14.99
C LYS A 60 23.16 11.60 15.61
N PRO A 61 22.33 12.49 16.21
CA PRO A 61 21.08 12.06 16.81
C PRO A 61 20.13 11.48 15.76
N ILE A 62 19.35 10.48 16.17
CA ILE A 62 18.32 9.88 15.33
C ILE A 62 17.23 10.90 15.04
N LYS A 63 16.90 11.03 13.75
CA LYS A 63 15.79 11.84 13.27
C LYS A 63 14.49 11.09 13.51
N PHE A 64 13.58 11.74 14.21
CA PHE A 64 12.25 11.22 14.48
C PHE A 64 11.18 12.29 14.14
N PRO A 65 10.68 12.31 12.90
CA PRO A 65 9.78 13.36 12.45
C PRO A 65 8.37 13.24 13.05
N LYS A 66 7.63 14.36 13.04
CA LYS A 66 6.29 14.45 13.66
C LYS A 66 5.31 13.35 13.23
N TYR A 67 5.25 12.99 11.94
CA TYR A 67 4.36 11.91 11.50
C TYR A 67 4.75 10.55 12.11
N ALA A 68 6.05 10.25 12.27
CA ALA A 68 6.50 9.00 12.89
C ALA A 68 6.15 8.97 14.37
N PHE A 69 6.15 10.12 15.05
CA PHE A 69 5.67 10.26 16.42
C PHE A 69 4.18 9.95 16.55
N PHE A 70 3.32 10.54 15.71
CA PHE A 70 1.89 10.21 15.73
C PHE A 70 1.62 8.75 15.38
N TYR A 71 2.40 8.18 14.46
CA TYR A 71 2.28 6.76 14.13
C TYR A 71 2.75 5.86 15.29
N LEU A 72 3.81 6.22 16.00
CA LEU A 72 4.24 5.52 17.22
C LEU A 72 3.16 5.54 18.28
N LEU A 73 2.58 6.71 18.56
CA LEU A 73 1.48 6.84 19.52
C LEU A 73 0.27 6.01 19.10
N PHE A 74 -0.08 6.03 17.81
CA PHE A 74 -1.14 5.20 17.27
C PHE A 74 -0.82 3.70 17.47
N THR A 75 0.39 3.25 17.13
CA THR A 75 0.80 1.86 17.33
C THR A 75 0.73 1.47 18.81
N ILE A 76 1.29 2.25 19.73
CA ILE A 76 1.18 2.00 21.18
C ILE A 76 -0.29 1.91 21.60
N TYR A 77 -1.12 2.84 21.14
CA TYR A 77 -2.55 2.83 21.40
C TYR A 77 -3.23 1.55 20.89
N THR A 78 -2.87 1.07 19.70
CA THR A 78 -3.42 -0.19 19.18
C THR A 78 -3.05 -1.39 20.06
N TYR A 79 -1.82 -1.44 20.60
CA TYR A 79 -1.41 -2.48 21.55
C TYR A 79 -2.19 -2.39 22.86
N ILE A 80 -2.31 -1.19 23.45
CA ILE A 80 -3.13 -0.99 24.66
C ILE A 80 -4.58 -1.43 24.39
N SER A 81 -5.13 -0.99 23.26
CA SER A 81 -6.49 -1.32 22.87
C SER A 81 -6.71 -2.80 22.61
N GLU A 82 -5.69 -3.54 22.16
CA GLU A 82 -5.81 -4.97 21.87
C GLU A 82 -5.55 -5.87 23.08
N PHE A 83 -4.61 -5.51 23.95
CA PHE A 83 -4.23 -6.35 25.09
C PHE A 83 -4.91 -5.93 26.38
N TYR A 84 -5.01 -4.62 26.64
CA TYR A 84 -5.59 -4.11 27.88
C TYR A 84 -7.12 -3.99 27.79
N PHE A 85 -7.66 -3.34 26.75
CA PHE A 85 -9.12 -3.16 26.65
C PHE A 85 -9.89 -4.46 26.36
N LEU A 86 -9.22 -5.46 25.75
CA LEU A 86 -9.82 -6.75 25.42
C LEU A 86 -9.36 -7.89 26.32
N ASP A 87 -8.61 -7.58 27.37
CA ASP A 87 -8.08 -8.56 28.33
C ASP A 87 -7.40 -9.76 27.63
N ARG A 88 -6.55 -9.47 26.64
CA ARG A 88 -5.81 -10.49 25.89
C ARG A 88 -4.42 -10.63 26.43
N ASP A 89 -3.93 -11.87 26.48
CA ASP A 89 -2.54 -12.14 26.84
C ASP A 89 -1.57 -11.57 25.82
N PHE A 90 -0.63 -10.76 26.31
CA PHE A 90 0.47 -10.26 25.50
C PHE A 90 1.47 -11.38 25.19
N LYS A 91 1.65 -11.68 23.90
CA LYS A 91 2.71 -12.58 23.43
C LYS A 91 3.78 -11.78 22.71
N THR A 92 5.06 -12.02 23.03
CA THR A 92 6.20 -11.35 22.39
C THR A 92 6.22 -11.52 20.87
N LEU A 93 5.67 -12.63 20.36
CA LEU A 93 5.52 -12.89 18.93
C LEU A 93 4.70 -11.80 18.21
N TYR A 94 3.78 -11.10 18.88
CA TYR A 94 3.01 -9.99 18.29
C TYR A 94 3.89 -8.82 17.86
N LEU A 95 5.00 -8.57 18.57
CA LEU A 95 5.93 -7.50 18.24
C LEU A 95 6.59 -7.68 16.87
N VAL A 96 6.72 -8.91 16.40
CA VAL A 96 7.32 -9.24 15.11
C VAL A 96 6.30 -9.58 14.03
N SER A 97 5.08 -9.98 14.41
CA SER A 97 4.02 -10.32 13.45
C SER A 97 3.10 -9.15 13.09
N ASN A 98 3.09 -8.07 13.87
CA ASN A 98 2.22 -6.92 13.64
C ASN A 98 2.78 -5.96 12.57
N PRO A 99 2.11 -5.80 11.41
CA PRO A 99 2.57 -4.92 10.33
C PRO A 99 2.66 -3.43 10.70
N MET A 100 1.91 -2.97 11.70
CA MET A 100 2.01 -1.57 12.17
C MET A 100 3.36 -1.31 12.84
N MET A 101 3.91 -2.31 13.52
CA MET A 101 5.25 -2.23 14.09
C MET A 101 6.30 -2.20 12.96
N SER A 102 6.14 -3.06 11.95
CA SER A 102 6.97 -3.08 10.75
C SER A 102 6.98 -1.72 10.04
N SER A 103 5.80 -1.09 9.89
CA SER A 103 5.62 0.27 9.39
C SER A 103 6.40 1.31 10.21
N LEU A 104 6.31 1.27 11.55
CA LEU A 104 7.04 2.19 12.42
C LEU A 104 8.56 2.02 12.26
N LEU A 105 9.06 0.79 12.32
CA LEU A 105 10.49 0.49 12.20
C LEU A 105 11.05 0.97 10.85
N ILE A 106 10.33 0.75 9.75
CA ILE A 106 10.79 1.18 8.43
C ILE A 106 10.81 2.72 8.29
N LEU A 107 9.92 3.47 8.96
CA LEU A 107 10.02 4.95 8.99
C LEU A 107 11.30 5.40 9.67
N ILE A 108 11.63 4.81 10.81
CA ILE A 108 12.86 5.12 11.54
C ILE A 108 14.07 4.81 10.65
N ILE A 109 14.10 3.65 10.01
CA ILE A 109 15.17 3.27 9.09
C ILE A 109 15.26 4.27 7.93
N ILE A 110 14.18 4.49 7.20
CA ILE A 110 14.17 5.37 6.03
C ILE A 110 14.62 6.77 6.42
N GLU A 111 14.17 7.35 7.53
CA GLU A 111 14.56 8.71 7.94
C GLU A 111 16.02 8.86 8.34
N ASN A 112 16.70 7.76 8.69
CA ASN A 112 18.06 7.80 9.24
C ASN A 112 19.16 7.25 8.33
N ILE A 113 18.82 6.56 7.24
CA ILE A 113 19.83 6.05 6.28
C ILE A 113 20.35 7.12 5.31
N GLU A 114 21.54 6.90 4.77
CA GLU A 114 22.08 7.68 3.65
C GLU A 114 21.94 6.90 2.34
N ILE A 115 21.27 7.50 1.36
CA ILE A 115 20.92 6.86 0.09
C ILE A 115 21.90 7.28 -1.01
N ARG A 116 22.56 6.30 -1.66
CA ARG A 116 23.47 6.51 -2.78
C ARG A 116 22.75 6.37 -4.12
N THR A 117 23.16 7.13 -5.14
CA THR A 117 22.59 7.03 -6.50
C THR A 117 22.73 5.63 -7.09
N LYS A 118 23.91 4.99 -6.97
CA LYS A 118 24.13 3.60 -7.45
C LYS A 118 23.14 2.63 -6.80
N TYR A 119 22.88 2.79 -5.51
CA TYR A 119 21.92 1.97 -4.78
C TYR A 119 20.49 2.19 -5.28
N MET A 120 20.06 3.44 -5.48
CA MET A 120 18.74 3.73 -6.04
C MET A 120 18.55 3.20 -7.45
N ASN A 121 19.60 3.19 -8.27
CA ASN A 121 19.54 2.60 -9.60
C ASN A 121 19.29 1.09 -9.55
N ILE A 122 19.88 0.39 -8.58
CA ILE A 122 19.62 -1.04 -8.34
C ILE A 122 18.16 -1.23 -7.94
N ILE A 123 17.68 -0.48 -6.94
CA ILE A 123 16.29 -0.54 -6.47
C ILE A 123 15.31 -0.27 -7.61
N LEU A 124 15.55 0.77 -8.41
CA LEU A 124 14.71 1.11 -9.56
C LEU A 124 14.71 -0.01 -10.61
N LYS A 125 15.88 -0.55 -10.96
CA LYS A 125 16.00 -1.65 -11.94
C LYS A 125 15.26 -2.89 -11.47
N SER A 126 15.45 -3.30 -10.21
CA SER A 126 14.78 -4.46 -9.63
C SER A 126 13.26 -4.27 -9.56
N SER A 127 12.79 -3.10 -9.09
CA SER A 127 11.35 -2.79 -9.02
C SER A 127 10.71 -2.77 -10.40
N ASN A 128 11.42 -2.28 -11.41
CA ASN A 128 10.98 -2.27 -12.80
C ASN A 128 10.82 -3.69 -13.37
N ILE A 129 11.80 -4.56 -13.11
CA ILE A 129 11.74 -5.97 -13.51
C ILE A 129 10.54 -6.65 -12.85
N LEU A 130 10.34 -6.45 -11.55
CA LEU A 130 9.21 -7.05 -10.83
C LEU A 130 7.86 -6.54 -11.33
N LEU A 131 7.72 -5.27 -11.68
CA LEU A 131 6.50 -4.74 -12.29
C LEU A 131 6.18 -5.44 -13.62
N ILE A 132 7.19 -5.65 -14.47
CA ILE A 132 7.02 -6.36 -15.75
C ILE A 132 6.64 -7.82 -15.50
N ILE A 133 7.33 -8.51 -14.59
CA ILE A 133 7.01 -9.90 -14.23
C ILE A 133 5.58 -9.99 -13.68
N ALA A 134 5.17 -9.07 -12.81
CA ALA A 134 3.82 -9.05 -12.26
C ALA A 134 2.75 -8.86 -13.35
N PHE A 135 3.02 -8.03 -14.35
CA PHE A 135 2.15 -7.85 -15.51
C PHE A 135 2.10 -9.11 -16.40
N VAL A 136 3.22 -9.77 -16.66
CA VAL A 136 3.23 -11.04 -17.41
C VAL A 136 2.46 -12.11 -16.66
N VAL A 137 2.69 -12.25 -15.35
CA VAL A 137 1.98 -13.23 -14.52
C VAL A 137 0.48 -12.97 -14.50
N ILE A 138 0.02 -11.71 -14.37
CA ILE A 138 -1.42 -11.44 -14.36
C ILE A 138 -2.09 -11.73 -15.71
N LEU A 139 -1.37 -11.58 -16.83
CA LEU A 139 -1.85 -12.01 -18.14
C LEU A 139 -1.94 -13.55 -18.24
N LEU A 140 -0.91 -14.26 -17.79
CA LEU A 140 -0.92 -15.72 -17.76
C LEU A 140 -2.00 -16.27 -16.84
N GLN A 141 -2.28 -15.60 -15.71
CA GLN A 141 -3.35 -15.97 -14.80
C GLN A 141 -4.76 -15.87 -15.42
N GLN A 142 -4.95 -15.04 -16.46
CA GLN A 142 -6.23 -15.02 -17.21
C GLN A 142 -6.43 -16.28 -18.06
N ILE A 143 -5.34 -16.96 -18.45
CA ILE A 143 -5.36 -18.13 -19.34
C ILE A 143 -5.26 -19.43 -18.54
N ILE A 144 -4.26 -19.51 -17.66
CA ILE A 144 -3.87 -20.73 -16.94
C ILE A 144 -4.75 -20.92 -15.68
N GLY A 145 -5.23 -19.84 -15.09
CA GLY A 145 -5.91 -19.85 -13.78
C GLY A 145 -5.20 -18.96 -12.76
N PHE A 146 -5.91 -18.59 -11.71
CA PHE A 146 -5.41 -17.66 -10.69
C PHE A 146 -4.30 -18.27 -9.83
N GLU A 147 -4.17 -19.60 -9.80
CA GLU A 147 -3.22 -20.39 -9.03
C GLU A 147 -1.78 -20.21 -9.55
N PHE A 148 -1.62 -19.85 -10.83
CA PHE A 148 -0.31 -19.70 -11.44
C PHE A 148 0.52 -18.60 -10.74
N MET A 149 1.64 -19.00 -10.12
CA MET A 149 2.54 -18.11 -9.36
C MET A 149 1.81 -17.29 -8.27
N THR A 150 0.93 -17.95 -7.53
CA THR A 150 0.19 -17.37 -6.41
C THR A 150 0.53 -18.10 -5.10
N ASP A 151 0.53 -17.37 -3.99
CA ASP A 151 0.62 -17.95 -2.64
C ASP A 151 -0.47 -19.02 -2.44
N PRO A 152 -0.12 -20.28 -2.11
CA PRO A 152 -1.11 -21.35 -1.89
C PRO A 152 -2.18 -20.99 -0.86
N ASP A 153 -1.81 -20.24 0.18
CA ASP A 153 -2.72 -19.84 1.27
C ASP A 153 -3.48 -18.54 0.96
N TYR A 154 -3.28 -17.96 -0.22
CA TYR A 154 -3.83 -16.66 -0.59
C TYR A 154 -5.36 -16.62 -0.45
N ILE A 155 -6.04 -17.73 -0.80
CA ILE A 155 -7.50 -17.85 -0.70
C ILE A 155 -7.97 -17.74 0.75
N GLU A 156 -7.27 -18.43 1.66
CA GLU A 156 -7.56 -18.39 3.09
C GLU A 156 -7.27 -17.00 3.67
N LYS A 157 -6.10 -16.43 3.33
CA LYS A 157 -5.66 -15.10 3.80
C LYS A 157 -6.54 -13.96 3.30
N TRP A 158 -7.24 -14.12 2.17
CA TRP A 158 -8.15 -13.09 1.63
C TRP A 158 -9.57 -13.20 2.21
N GLY A 159 -9.92 -14.29 2.90
CA GLY A 159 -11.14 -14.39 3.71
C GLY A 159 -12.35 -15.05 3.05
N GLY A 160 -12.17 -16.24 2.45
CA GLY A 160 -13.17 -17.33 2.42
C GLY A 160 -14.63 -17.01 2.09
N GLY A 161 -14.91 -16.01 1.25
CA GLY A 161 -16.22 -15.86 0.61
C GLY A 161 -16.35 -16.81 -0.58
N ASP A 162 -17.58 -17.15 -0.96
CA ASP A 162 -17.92 -18.07 -2.06
C ASP A 162 -16.87 -18.06 -3.17
N LEU A 163 -16.27 -19.24 -3.40
CA LEU A 163 -15.24 -19.56 -4.40
C LEU A 163 -15.09 -18.49 -5.49
N VAL A 164 -13.94 -17.80 -5.50
CA VAL A 164 -13.42 -17.12 -6.69
C VAL A 164 -14.33 -15.99 -7.19
N GLU A 165 -14.31 -14.84 -6.53
CA GLU A 165 -14.70 -13.57 -7.16
C GLU A 165 -13.67 -13.15 -8.26
N GLY A 166 -13.14 -14.08 -9.06
CA GLY A 166 -12.34 -13.86 -10.28
C GLY A 166 -11.06 -13.01 -10.18
N ARG A 167 -10.59 -12.65 -8.98
CA ARG A 167 -9.48 -11.71 -8.79
C ARG A 167 -8.14 -12.36 -9.10
N LEU A 168 -7.28 -11.60 -9.78
CA LEU A 168 -5.95 -12.08 -10.17
C LEU A 168 -4.87 -11.39 -9.36
N PRO A 169 -4.07 -12.15 -8.59
CA PRO A 169 -3.26 -11.55 -7.54
C PRO A 169 -1.81 -11.28 -7.95
N SER A 170 -1.34 -11.87 -9.06
CA SER A 170 0.05 -11.84 -9.51
C SER A 170 1.08 -12.32 -8.46
N ILE A 171 2.37 -12.08 -8.73
CA ILE A 171 3.49 -12.41 -7.83
C ILE A 171 3.46 -11.69 -6.48
N TYR A 172 2.69 -10.61 -6.35
CA TYR A 172 2.60 -9.85 -5.10
C TYR A 172 1.79 -10.59 -4.02
N SER A 173 1.02 -11.62 -4.40
CA SER A 173 0.28 -12.50 -3.49
C SER A 173 1.14 -13.10 -2.37
N TYR A 174 2.42 -13.39 -2.65
CA TYR A 174 3.37 -13.95 -1.67
C TYR A 174 3.67 -13.04 -0.49
N ILE A 175 3.47 -11.72 -0.61
CA ILE A 175 3.78 -10.76 0.45
C ILE A 175 2.56 -10.58 1.37
N SER A 176 1.45 -10.16 0.78
CA SER A 176 0.20 -9.88 1.46
C SER A 176 -0.93 -9.72 0.44
N SER A 177 -2.17 -9.72 0.92
CA SER A 177 -3.33 -9.39 0.10
C SER A 177 -3.28 -7.95 -0.43
N PHE A 178 -2.83 -7.01 0.39
CA PHE A 178 -2.75 -5.60 0.01
C PHE A 178 -1.57 -5.29 -0.93
N ALA A 179 -0.53 -6.12 -0.94
CA ALA A 179 0.63 -5.97 -1.80
C ALA A 179 0.29 -6.01 -3.30
N VAL A 180 -0.80 -6.68 -3.69
CA VAL A 180 -1.28 -6.71 -5.08
C VAL A 180 -1.50 -5.30 -5.62
N GLY A 181 -2.05 -4.39 -4.79
CA GLY A 181 -2.20 -2.99 -5.18
C GLY A 181 -1.04 -2.12 -4.70
N PHE A 182 -0.74 -2.14 -3.40
CA PHE A 182 0.25 -1.24 -2.79
C PHE A 182 1.71 -1.64 -3.05
N GLY A 183 1.97 -2.84 -3.57
CA GLY A 183 3.26 -3.22 -4.15
C GLY A 183 3.43 -2.61 -5.54
N ALA A 184 2.53 -2.93 -6.47
CA ALA A 184 2.67 -2.56 -7.88
C ALA A 184 2.40 -1.09 -8.19
N ILE A 185 1.28 -0.53 -7.70
CA ILE A 185 0.80 0.79 -8.13
C ILE A 185 1.75 1.92 -7.74
N PRO A 186 2.27 2.00 -6.49
CA PRO A 186 3.25 3.03 -6.15
C PRO A 186 4.53 2.97 -7.01
N ILE A 187 5.02 1.76 -7.32
CA ILE A 187 6.20 1.57 -8.18
C ILE A 187 5.91 2.08 -9.59
N PHE A 188 4.75 1.72 -10.12
CA PHE A 188 4.27 2.22 -11.40
C PHE A 188 4.23 3.75 -11.45
N LEU A 189 3.70 4.42 -10.42
CA LEU A 189 3.66 5.88 -10.35
C LEU A 189 5.07 6.51 -10.31
N ILE A 190 5.98 5.92 -9.52
CA ILE A 190 7.39 6.34 -9.41
C ILE A 190 8.10 6.23 -10.77
N ILE A 191 7.96 5.10 -11.46
CA ILE A 191 8.62 4.85 -12.75
C ILE A 191 8.07 5.77 -13.83
N SER A 192 6.74 5.90 -13.90
CA SER A 192 6.07 6.82 -14.83
C SER A 192 6.56 8.25 -14.65
N GLU A 193 6.71 8.73 -13.41
CA GLU A 193 7.24 10.07 -13.19
C GLU A 193 8.71 10.22 -13.62
N ILE A 194 9.55 9.21 -13.40
CA ILE A 194 10.95 9.21 -13.86
C ILE A 194 11.02 9.29 -15.39
N LEU A 195 10.17 8.53 -16.08
CA LEU A 195 10.03 8.54 -17.55
C LEU A 195 9.55 9.89 -18.06
N LEU A 196 8.58 10.48 -17.38
CA LEU A 196 8.04 11.79 -17.71
C LEU A 196 9.10 12.88 -17.61
N LYS A 197 9.84 12.92 -16.50
CA LYS A 197 10.94 13.88 -16.30
C LYS A 197 12.11 13.68 -17.24
N SER A 198 12.35 12.46 -17.70
CA SER A 198 13.39 12.15 -18.69
C SER A 198 12.95 12.38 -20.14
N LYS A 199 11.75 12.93 -20.37
CA LYS A 199 11.15 13.22 -21.70
C LYS A 199 11.07 11.98 -22.61
N LYS A 200 10.97 10.78 -22.04
CA LYS A 200 10.88 9.51 -22.79
C LYS A 200 9.42 9.15 -23.08
N ASN A 201 8.73 9.97 -23.87
CA ASN A 201 7.26 9.91 -24.06
C ASN A 201 6.74 8.54 -24.54
N ASN A 202 7.44 7.88 -25.47
CA ASN A 202 7.00 6.57 -25.98
C ASN A 202 7.07 5.49 -24.88
N LYS A 203 8.14 5.51 -24.08
CA LYS A 203 8.28 4.58 -22.93
C LYS A 203 7.25 4.92 -21.85
N LEU A 204 6.99 6.21 -21.60
CA LEU A 204 5.96 6.63 -20.65
C LEU A 204 4.59 6.02 -21.00
N LEU A 205 4.16 6.13 -22.26
CA LEU A 205 2.85 5.59 -22.68
C LEU A 205 2.76 4.08 -22.43
N ILE A 206 3.81 3.32 -22.79
CA ILE A 206 3.86 1.86 -22.56
C ILE A 206 3.73 1.55 -21.07
N TYR A 207 4.45 2.24 -20.19
CA TYR A 207 4.38 1.99 -18.75
C TYR A 207 3.03 2.39 -18.15
N ILE A 208 2.39 3.46 -18.64
CA ILE A 208 1.02 3.83 -18.28
C ILE A 208 0.05 2.70 -18.63
N LEU A 209 0.17 2.14 -19.83
CA LEU A 209 -0.67 1.03 -20.26
C LEU A 209 -0.42 -0.23 -19.43
N ILE A 210 0.84 -0.60 -19.19
CA ILE A 210 1.19 -1.74 -18.32
C ILE A 210 0.59 -1.57 -16.93
N GLY A 211 0.77 -0.41 -16.30
CA GLY A 211 0.28 -0.14 -14.95
C GLY A 211 -1.25 -0.15 -14.84
N LEU A 212 -1.93 0.45 -15.82
CA LEU A 212 -3.40 0.48 -15.84
C LEU A 212 -3.99 -0.87 -16.21
N LEU A 213 -3.47 -1.56 -17.23
CA LEU A 213 -3.92 -2.91 -17.56
C LEU A 213 -3.70 -3.85 -16.38
N TYR A 214 -2.53 -3.81 -15.73
CA TYR A 214 -2.30 -4.53 -14.48
C TYR A 214 -3.42 -4.23 -13.46
N ALA A 215 -3.65 -2.95 -13.15
CA ALA A 215 -4.66 -2.54 -12.17
C ALA A 215 -6.06 -3.07 -12.49
N PHE A 216 -6.48 -3.02 -13.76
CA PHE A 216 -7.79 -3.52 -14.19
C PHE A 216 -7.87 -5.04 -14.19
N LEU A 217 -6.83 -5.74 -14.63
CA LEU A 217 -6.79 -7.20 -14.67
C LEU A 217 -6.83 -7.84 -13.28
N THR A 218 -6.45 -7.13 -12.21
CA THR A 218 -6.65 -7.60 -10.82
C THR A 218 -8.11 -7.78 -10.44
N LYS A 219 -9.03 -7.12 -11.15
CA LYS A 219 -10.48 -7.06 -10.87
C LYS A 219 -10.82 -6.44 -9.49
N ALA A 220 -9.86 -5.77 -8.85
CA ALA A 220 -10.06 -5.11 -7.56
C ALA A 220 -10.30 -3.60 -7.74
N ARG A 221 -11.50 -3.13 -7.39
CA ARG A 221 -11.92 -1.72 -7.59
C ARG A 221 -10.96 -0.70 -6.97
N TRP A 222 -10.48 -0.95 -5.75
CA TRP A 222 -9.57 -0.03 -5.08
C TRP A 222 -8.19 0.06 -5.77
N ILE A 223 -7.73 -1.04 -6.39
CA ILE A 223 -6.49 -1.06 -7.19
C ILE A 223 -6.69 -0.27 -8.48
N MET A 224 -7.83 -0.46 -9.17
CA MET A 224 -8.20 0.31 -10.37
C MET A 224 -8.21 1.82 -10.07
N LEU A 225 -8.91 2.24 -9.01
CA LEU A 225 -8.98 3.65 -8.60
C LEU A 225 -7.60 4.22 -8.27
N ASN A 226 -6.77 3.46 -7.56
CA ASN A 226 -5.40 3.88 -7.27
C ASN A 226 -4.52 3.93 -8.53
N GLY A 227 -4.72 3.03 -9.50
CA GLY A 227 -4.05 3.07 -10.79
C GLY A 227 -4.36 4.34 -11.57
N LEU A 228 -5.61 4.81 -11.53
CA LEU A 228 -6.05 6.05 -12.17
C LEU A 228 -5.42 7.31 -11.56
N LEU A 229 -4.80 7.24 -10.37
CA LEU A 229 -4.07 8.36 -9.79
C LEU A 229 -2.83 8.75 -10.62
N ILE A 230 -2.43 7.95 -11.61
CA ILE A 230 -1.45 8.38 -12.61
C ILE A 230 -1.82 9.70 -13.28
N PHE A 231 -3.12 9.96 -13.47
CA PHE A 231 -3.57 11.23 -14.04
C PHE A 231 -3.26 12.42 -13.13
N LEU A 232 -3.17 12.25 -11.80
CA LEU A 232 -2.69 13.29 -10.91
C LEU A 232 -1.19 13.55 -11.10
N VAL A 233 -0.37 12.51 -11.29
CA VAL A 233 1.05 12.66 -11.59
C VAL A 233 1.24 13.43 -12.91
N LEU A 234 0.47 13.07 -13.94
CA LEU A 234 0.48 13.76 -15.23
C LEU A 234 0.03 15.21 -15.10
N TYR A 235 -1.08 15.46 -14.37
CA TYR A 235 -1.58 16.80 -14.11
C TYR A 235 -0.53 17.67 -13.42
N PHE A 236 0.06 17.21 -12.31
CA PHE A 236 1.05 18.01 -11.59
C PHE A 236 2.28 18.34 -12.44
N ASN A 237 2.72 17.42 -13.30
CA ASN A 237 3.88 17.63 -14.17
C ASN A 237 3.56 18.48 -15.41
N HIS A 238 2.32 18.45 -15.91
CA HIS A 238 1.86 19.22 -17.08
C HIS A 238 0.94 20.39 -16.74
N ARG A 239 0.85 20.82 -15.48
CA ARG A 239 -0.03 21.92 -15.04
C ARG A 239 0.15 23.24 -15.81
N LYS A 240 1.31 23.45 -16.42
CA LYS A 240 1.61 24.62 -17.27
C LYS A 240 1.22 24.45 -18.76
N ASN A 241 0.97 23.22 -19.20
CA ASN A 241 0.59 22.88 -20.58
C ASN A 241 -0.53 21.82 -20.53
N LEU A 242 -1.74 22.29 -20.26
CA LEU A 242 -2.91 21.43 -20.09
C LEU A 242 -3.28 20.66 -21.37
N THR A 243 -2.89 21.15 -22.55
CA THR A 243 -3.12 20.46 -23.82
C THR A 243 -2.47 19.07 -23.83
N ILE A 244 -1.25 18.94 -23.28
CA ILE A 244 -0.57 17.64 -23.15
C ILE A 244 -1.30 16.74 -22.14
N PHE A 245 -1.77 17.31 -21.02
CA PHE A 245 -2.55 16.57 -20.04
C PHE A 245 -3.85 16.01 -20.64
N TYR A 246 -4.64 16.85 -21.33
CA TYR A 246 -5.87 16.41 -21.99
C TYR A 246 -5.62 15.38 -23.09
N LYS A 247 -4.50 15.50 -23.82
CA LYS A 247 -4.08 14.46 -24.77
C LYS A 247 -3.93 13.11 -24.08
N TYR A 248 -3.23 13.03 -22.95
CA TYR A 248 -3.10 11.76 -22.20
C TYR A 248 -4.44 11.32 -21.59
N LEU A 249 -5.25 12.26 -21.11
CA LEU A 249 -6.56 11.98 -20.51
C LEU A 249 -7.53 11.29 -21.48
N ILE A 250 -7.44 11.61 -22.78
CA ILE A 250 -8.26 10.99 -23.82
C ILE A 250 -7.57 9.73 -24.38
N LEU A 251 -6.28 9.84 -24.72
CA LEU A 251 -5.54 8.78 -25.40
C LEU A 251 -5.40 7.53 -24.54
N VAL A 252 -5.13 7.68 -23.23
CA VAL A 252 -4.87 6.53 -22.35
C VAL A 252 -6.13 5.68 -22.14
N PRO A 253 -7.31 6.24 -21.78
CA PRO A 253 -8.54 5.45 -21.69
C PRO A 253 -8.93 4.83 -23.02
N LEU A 254 -8.75 5.53 -24.15
CA LEU A 254 -9.06 5.00 -25.48
C LEU A 254 -8.21 3.75 -25.77
N ILE A 255 -6.88 3.84 -25.64
CA ILE A 255 -6.00 2.69 -25.88
C ILE A 255 -6.27 1.57 -24.87
N MET A 256 -6.50 1.91 -23.60
CA MET A 256 -6.83 0.92 -22.56
C MET A 256 -8.11 0.17 -22.90
N PHE A 257 -9.17 0.88 -23.30
CA PHE A 257 -10.44 0.27 -23.71
C PHE A 257 -10.24 -0.64 -24.94
N SER A 258 -9.56 -0.14 -25.98
CA SER A 258 -9.24 -0.95 -27.17
C SER A 258 -8.40 -2.19 -26.82
N SER A 259 -7.48 -2.08 -25.87
CA SER A 259 -6.66 -3.20 -25.39
C SER A 259 -7.52 -4.25 -24.68
N LEU A 260 -8.46 -3.84 -23.83
CA LEU A 260 -9.38 -4.78 -23.17
C LEU A 260 -10.27 -5.49 -24.18
N VAL A 261 -10.88 -4.76 -25.13
CA VAL A 261 -11.70 -5.37 -26.20
C VAL A 261 -10.87 -6.35 -27.04
N PHE A 262 -9.63 -5.97 -27.40
CA PHE A 262 -8.73 -6.85 -28.12
C PHE A 262 -8.41 -8.12 -27.32
N LEU A 263 -8.09 -8.01 -26.03
CA LEU A 263 -7.83 -9.18 -25.17
C LEU A 263 -9.07 -10.10 -25.08
N ASP A 264 -10.27 -9.53 -25.02
CA ASP A 264 -11.54 -10.28 -25.04
C ASP A 264 -11.75 -11.08 -26.32
N ALA A 265 -11.46 -10.47 -27.47
CA ALA A 265 -11.54 -11.15 -28.76
C ALA A 265 -10.61 -12.38 -28.86
N TYR A 266 -9.52 -12.41 -28.08
CA TYR A 266 -8.60 -13.55 -27.98
C TYR A 266 -8.99 -14.55 -26.88
N GLY A 267 -10.21 -14.45 -26.34
CA GLY A 267 -10.76 -15.38 -25.36
C GLY A 267 -10.44 -15.05 -23.91
N LEU A 268 -9.82 -13.91 -23.62
CA LEU A 268 -9.59 -13.46 -22.23
C LEU A 268 -10.84 -12.76 -21.72
N LYS A 269 -11.50 -13.27 -20.67
CA LYS A 269 -12.75 -12.72 -20.11
C LYS A 269 -12.58 -11.32 -19.48
N THR A 270 -12.27 -10.29 -20.27
CA THR A 270 -11.90 -8.95 -19.81
C THR A 270 -13.07 -7.98 -19.87
N ILE A 271 -14.04 -8.16 -20.78
CA ILE A 271 -15.26 -7.35 -20.79
C ILE A 271 -16.08 -7.57 -19.50
N SER A 272 -16.08 -8.79 -18.96
CA SER A 272 -16.69 -9.10 -17.66
C SER A 272 -16.19 -8.19 -16.52
N ILE A 273 -14.94 -7.70 -16.60
CA ILE A 273 -14.37 -6.78 -15.61
C ILE A 273 -15.14 -5.46 -15.63
N LEU A 274 -15.47 -4.93 -16.80
CA LEU A 274 -16.23 -3.69 -16.93
C LEU A 274 -17.68 -3.88 -16.47
N GLU A 275 -18.32 -4.96 -16.89
CA GLU A 275 -19.74 -5.21 -16.60
C GLU A 275 -20.02 -5.52 -15.14
N GLU A 276 -19.18 -6.35 -14.52
CA GLU A 276 -19.40 -6.85 -13.17
C GLU A 276 -18.75 -5.97 -12.09
N ARG A 277 -17.61 -5.32 -12.40
CA ARG A 277 -16.86 -4.54 -11.40
C ARG A 277 -17.02 -3.03 -11.52
N VAL A 278 -17.20 -2.51 -12.73
CA VAL A 278 -17.39 -1.06 -12.94
C VAL A 278 -18.88 -0.73 -12.96
N LEU A 279 -19.69 -1.50 -13.68
CA LEU A 279 -21.12 -1.23 -13.87
C LEU A 279 -22.04 -1.95 -12.85
N ASP A 280 -21.51 -2.92 -12.10
CA ASP A 280 -22.25 -3.72 -11.11
C ASP A 280 -23.55 -4.36 -11.68
N LYS A 281 -23.58 -4.69 -12.98
CA LYS A 281 -24.79 -5.17 -13.67
C LYS A 281 -25.40 -6.40 -12.99
N GLY A 282 -24.56 -7.33 -12.53
CA GLY A 282 -24.99 -8.57 -11.85
C GLY A 282 -25.50 -8.41 -10.41
N LYS A 283 -25.34 -7.24 -9.78
CA LYS A 283 -25.80 -6.96 -8.40
C LYS A 283 -26.97 -5.97 -8.34
N GLY A 284 -27.73 -5.84 -9.45
CA GLY A 284 -28.85 -4.91 -9.57
C GLY A 284 -28.44 -3.47 -9.88
N GLY A 285 -27.23 -3.26 -10.42
CA GLY A 285 -26.69 -1.96 -10.79
C GLY A 285 -26.06 -1.18 -9.63
N MET A 286 -25.58 0.03 -9.92
CA MET A 286 -24.87 0.89 -8.94
C MET A 286 -25.71 1.22 -7.68
N THR A 287 -27.04 1.20 -7.77
CA THR A 287 -27.97 1.53 -6.68
C THR A 287 -28.19 0.38 -5.68
N LYS A 288 -28.06 -0.88 -6.10
CA LYS A 288 -28.23 -2.08 -5.24
C LYS A 288 -26.91 -2.81 -4.94
N GLY A 289 -25.86 -2.57 -5.72
CA GLY A 289 -24.51 -3.14 -5.56
C GLY A 289 -23.67 -2.54 -4.43
N SER A 290 -22.38 -2.26 -4.68
CA SER A 290 -21.43 -1.90 -3.60
C SER A 290 -21.74 -0.60 -2.83
N GLY A 291 -22.59 0.27 -3.37
CA GLY A 291 -23.07 1.46 -2.68
C GLY A 291 -23.97 1.12 -1.48
N SER A 292 -24.80 0.08 -1.59
CA SER A 292 -25.74 -0.31 -0.54
C SER A 292 -25.03 -0.86 0.70
N THR A 293 -23.94 -1.61 0.52
CA THR A 293 -23.12 -2.14 1.64
C THR A 293 -22.35 -1.05 2.37
N ARG A 294 -21.96 0.03 1.68
CA ARG A 294 -21.34 1.20 2.31
C ARG A 294 -22.33 2.01 3.13
N LEU A 295 -23.53 2.25 2.59
CA LEU A 295 -24.61 2.90 3.36
C LEU A 295 -24.97 2.09 4.60
N LEU A 296 -25.07 0.75 4.47
CA LEU A 296 -25.27 -0.13 5.62
C LEU A 296 -24.14 0.00 6.65
N ALA A 297 -22.89 0.17 6.22
CA ALA A 297 -21.77 0.38 7.14
C ALA A 297 -21.91 1.68 7.94
N PHE A 298 -22.39 2.78 7.34
CA PHE A 298 -22.67 4.03 8.07
C PHE A 298 -23.79 3.86 9.09
N VAL A 299 -24.88 3.19 8.71
CA VAL A 299 -26.02 2.91 9.62
C VAL A 299 -25.56 2.04 10.78
N ALA A 300 -24.86 0.94 10.49
CA ALA A 300 -24.34 0.03 11.51
C ALA A 300 -23.36 0.75 12.44
N PHE A 301 -22.42 1.53 11.88
CA PHE A 301 -21.49 2.34 12.68
C PHE A 301 -22.23 3.27 13.64
N ASN A 302 -23.22 4.03 13.16
CA ASN A 302 -23.98 4.94 14.01
C ASN A 302 -24.77 4.23 15.13
N GLN A 303 -25.14 2.96 14.94
CA GLN A 303 -25.82 2.19 15.99
C GLN A 303 -24.89 1.71 17.10
N VAL A 304 -23.63 1.42 16.81
CA VAL A 304 -22.70 0.78 17.77
C VAL A 304 -21.57 1.67 18.26
N TYR A 305 -21.25 2.74 17.54
CA TYR A 305 -20.12 3.62 17.85
C TYR A 305 -20.28 4.35 19.19
N TRP A 306 -21.50 4.79 19.50
CA TRP A 306 -21.80 5.59 20.69
C TRP A 306 -21.63 4.86 22.01
N ASP A 307 -21.48 3.53 21.98
CA ASP A 307 -21.23 2.76 23.20
C ASP A 307 -19.82 3.03 23.78
N ASN A 308 -18.81 3.30 22.93
CA ASN A 308 -17.43 3.60 23.36
C ASN A 308 -16.73 4.56 22.38
N PRO A 309 -17.21 5.80 22.22
CA PRO A 309 -16.78 6.69 21.14
C PRO A 309 -15.35 7.23 21.33
N ILE A 310 -14.89 7.37 22.57
CA ILE A 310 -13.58 7.96 22.89
C ILE A 310 -12.48 6.93 22.69
N LEU A 311 -12.61 5.76 23.34
CA LEU A 311 -11.55 4.73 23.37
C LEU A 311 -11.72 3.64 22.31
N GLY A 312 -12.92 3.51 21.72
CA GLY A 312 -13.22 2.46 20.78
C GLY A 312 -13.49 1.12 21.46
N ARG A 313 -13.76 0.12 20.63
CA ARG A 313 -14.12 -1.24 21.06
C ARG A 313 -12.96 -2.24 21.06
N GLY A 314 -11.77 -1.83 20.61
CA GLY A 314 -10.66 -2.75 20.33
C GLY A 314 -10.87 -3.58 19.07
N ASN A 315 -9.79 -4.23 18.60
CA ASN A 315 -9.81 -5.08 17.39
C ASN A 315 -10.41 -6.46 17.69
N VAL A 316 -11.67 -6.47 18.11
CA VAL A 316 -12.46 -7.68 18.27
C VAL A 316 -12.86 -8.17 16.87
N LYS A 317 -12.84 -9.48 16.64
CA LYS A 317 -13.11 -10.03 15.30
C LYS A 317 -14.62 -10.05 15.06
N TYR A 318 -15.07 -9.48 13.94
CA TYR A 318 -16.50 -9.32 13.63
C TYR A 318 -16.91 -10.00 12.32
N GLY A 319 -16.51 -11.26 12.09
CA GLY A 319 -16.82 -12.00 10.87
C GLY A 319 -17.26 -13.45 11.10
N MET A 320 -17.88 -14.08 10.10
CA MET A 320 -18.33 -15.49 10.19
C MET A 320 -17.19 -16.51 10.34
N ALA A 321 -15.93 -16.14 10.08
CA ALA A 321 -14.78 -17.05 10.03
C ALA A 321 -13.71 -16.80 11.12
N GLY A 322 -14.04 -16.03 12.18
CA GLY A 322 -13.11 -15.78 13.28
C GLY A 322 -13.44 -16.61 14.52
N THR A 323 -12.51 -17.44 14.98
CA THR A 323 -12.51 -18.01 16.34
C THR A 323 -12.07 -16.93 17.34
N GLY A 324 -12.98 -16.49 18.20
CA GLY A 324 -12.78 -15.43 19.21
C GLY A 324 -14.11 -14.76 19.61
N GLU A 325 -14.09 -13.92 20.66
CA GLU A 325 -15.27 -13.11 21.03
C GLU A 325 -15.72 -12.26 19.84
N GLN A 326 -16.99 -12.37 19.47
CA GLN A 326 -17.62 -11.60 18.39
C GLN A 326 -18.52 -10.54 19.02
N ASP A 327 -18.45 -9.27 18.56
CA ASP A 327 -19.47 -8.28 18.92
C ASP A 327 -20.76 -8.62 18.18
N ASN A 328 -21.63 -9.27 18.93
CA ASN A 328 -22.94 -9.67 18.50
C ASN A 328 -23.84 -8.47 18.13
N LYS A 329 -23.62 -7.27 18.71
CA LYS A 329 -24.35 -6.06 18.32
C LYS A 329 -23.95 -5.61 16.92
N LEU A 330 -22.65 -5.51 16.63
CA LEU A 330 -22.20 -5.13 15.27
C LEU A 330 -22.60 -6.20 14.24
N LYS A 331 -22.49 -7.48 14.57
CA LYS A 331 -22.94 -8.58 13.70
C LYS A 331 -24.44 -8.51 13.39
N LYS A 332 -25.26 -8.13 14.38
CA LYS A 332 -26.71 -7.88 14.20
C LYS A 332 -26.96 -6.61 13.38
N ALA A 333 -26.23 -5.52 13.62
CA ALA A 333 -26.36 -4.26 12.90
C ALA A 333 -25.98 -4.39 11.41
N LEU A 334 -25.00 -5.24 11.10
CA LEU A 334 -24.63 -5.59 9.72
C LEU A 334 -25.61 -6.59 9.07
N ALA A 335 -26.70 -6.96 9.76
CA ALA A 335 -27.76 -7.86 9.30
C ALA A 335 -27.23 -9.19 8.73
N ARG A 336 -26.07 -9.68 9.21
CA ARG A 336 -25.34 -10.84 8.66
C ARG A 336 -24.99 -10.72 7.15
N LYS A 337 -25.14 -9.54 6.55
CA LYS A 337 -24.83 -9.28 5.13
C LYS A 337 -23.36 -8.92 4.89
N SER A 338 -22.61 -8.66 5.96
CA SER A 338 -21.19 -8.35 5.88
C SER A 338 -20.45 -8.81 7.13
N SER A 339 -19.18 -9.16 6.95
CA SER A 339 -18.21 -9.56 7.98
C SER A 339 -17.35 -8.39 8.48
N GLN A 340 -17.58 -7.16 8.01
CA GLN A 340 -16.81 -5.98 8.44
C GLN A 340 -17.49 -4.66 8.02
N LEU A 341 -17.16 -3.58 8.73
CA LEU A 341 -17.42 -2.23 8.23
C LEU A 341 -16.50 -1.98 7.01
N HIS A 342 -17.05 -2.05 5.79
CA HIS A 342 -16.29 -1.89 4.53
C HIS A 342 -15.85 -0.43 4.23
N VAL A 343 -15.76 0.41 5.26
CA VAL A 343 -15.28 1.80 5.19
C VAL A 343 -14.17 1.94 6.23
N GLY A 344 -12.92 2.02 5.78
CA GLY A 344 -11.74 1.94 6.65
C GLY A 344 -11.70 2.97 7.76
N TYR A 345 -12.06 4.24 7.48
CA TYR A 345 -12.09 5.26 8.51
C TYR A 345 -13.21 5.05 9.53
N LEU A 346 -14.37 4.51 9.14
CA LEU A 346 -15.39 4.14 10.13
C LEU A 346 -14.91 2.99 11.00
N SER A 347 -14.27 1.98 10.40
CA SER A 347 -13.62 0.90 11.14
C SER A 347 -12.55 1.41 12.09
N LEU A 348 -11.76 2.40 11.67
CA LEU A 348 -10.75 3.03 12.52
C LEU A 348 -11.36 3.64 13.79
N PHE A 349 -12.39 4.48 13.62
CA PHE A 349 -13.07 5.10 14.76
C PHE A 349 -13.83 4.09 15.61
N TYR A 350 -14.38 3.05 15.01
CA TYR A 350 -15.07 2.01 15.75
C TYR A 350 -14.11 1.17 16.60
N ILE A 351 -13.00 0.73 16.00
CA ILE A 351 -11.99 -0.11 16.66
C ILE A 351 -11.24 0.70 17.72
N TYR A 352 -10.77 1.90 17.38
CA TYR A 352 -9.82 2.66 18.21
C TYR A 352 -10.37 3.97 18.79
N GLY A 353 -11.66 4.25 18.57
CA GLY A 353 -12.30 5.45 19.09
C GLY A 353 -11.78 6.74 18.46
N LEU A 354 -12.21 7.85 19.03
CA LEU A 354 -11.75 9.19 18.66
C LEU A 354 -10.24 9.35 18.90
N VAL A 355 -9.71 8.80 19.99
CA VAL A 355 -8.29 8.94 20.35
C VAL A 355 -7.39 8.28 19.29
N GLY A 356 -7.55 6.98 19.06
CA GLY A 356 -6.74 6.28 18.07
C GLY A 356 -7.01 6.76 16.64
N GLY A 357 -8.28 7.10 16.34
CA GLY A 357 -8.65 7.69 15.06
C GLY A 357 -7.90 9.00 14.77
N LEU A 358 -7.87 9.93 15.73
CA LEU A 358 -7.15 11.19 15.59
C LEU A 358 -5.64 10.98 15.46
N LEU A 359 -5.03 10.06 16.24
CA LEU A 359 -3.60 9.76 16.12
C LEU A 359 -3.23 9.28 14.71
N PHE A 360 -4.01 8.38 14.13
CA PHE A 360 -3.76 7.88 12.77
C PHE A 360 -4.03 8.96 11.71
N LEU A 361 -5.09 9.75 11.84
CA LEU A 361 -5.37 10.85 10.92
C LEU A 361 -4.30 11.95 10.96
N LEU A 362 -3.77 12.26 12.15
CA LEU A 362 -2.63 13.18 12.29
C LEU A 362 -1.37 12.62 11.63
N PHE A 363 -1.08 11.33 11.79
CA PHE A 363 -0.02 10.66 11.04
C PHE A 363 -0.20 10.87 9.53
N LEU A 364 -1.38 10.53 8.99
CA LEU A 364 -1.68 10.67 7.55
C LEU A 364 -1.54 12.12 7.08
N TYR A 365 -2.06 13.07 7.86
CA TYR A 365 -1.95 14.49 7.54
C TYR A 365 -0.49 14.94 7.47
N PHE A 366 0.32 14.65 8.49
CA PHE A 366 1.71 15.10 8.54
C PHE A 366 2.59 14.42 7.47
N ILE A 367 2.36 13.15 7.16
CA ILE A 367 3.13 12.46 6.11
C ILE A 367 2.75 12.98 4.73
N LEU A 368 1.46 13.16 4.42
CA LEU A 368 1.01 13.74 3.15
C LEU A 368 1.49 15.18 2.97
N LYS A 369 1.41 16.00 4.03
CA LYS A 369 1.92 17.37 4.03
C LYS A 369 3.42 17.41 3.70
N LYS A 370 4.24 16.58 4.37
CA LYS A 370 5.68 16.48 4.09
C LYS A 370 5.94 16.08 2.64
N LEU A 371 5.30 15.01 2.16
CA LEU A 371 5.51 14.51 0.80
C LEU A 371 5.10 15.54 -0.24
N TYR A 372 4.01 16.28 -0.01
CA TYR A 372 3.57 17.37 -0.88
C TYR A 372 4.57 18.54 -0.90
N GLU A 373 5.06 18.96 0.26
CA GLU A 373 6.08 20.01 0.36
C GLU A 373 7.39 19.61 -0.32
N ASN A 374 7.82 18.35 -0.15
CA ASN A 374 8.99 17.81 -0.84
C ASN A 374 8.77 17.72 -2.35
N ALA A 375 7.57 17.32 -2.78
CA ALA A 375 7.19 17.28 -4.19
C ALA A 375 7.22 18.67 -4.82
N LYS A 376 6.77 19.72 -4.12
CA LYS A 376 6.89 21.11 -4.61
C LYS A 376 8.35 21.52 -4.85
N LYS A 377 9.25 21.16 -3.91
CA LYS A 377 10.68 21.51 -3.99
C LYS A 377 11.41 20.76 -5.10
N THR A 378 11.16 19.46 -5.20
CA THR A 378 11.85 18.55 -6.13
C THR A 378 11.14 18.42 -7.49
N ASN A 379 9.95 19.01 -7.61
CA ASN A 379 8.97 18.78 -8.66
C ASN A 379 8.63 17.29 -8.86
N TYR A 380 8.81 16.43 -7.84
CA TYR A 380 8.66 14.96 -7.91
C TYR A 380 7.46 14.52 -7.06
N TYR A 381 6.29 14.33 -7.68
CA TYR A 381 4.97 14.12 -7.07
C TYR A 381 4.55 12.67 -6.89
N GLY A 382 5.23 11.71 -7.51
CA GLY A 382 4.94 10.28 -7.50
C GLY A 382 4.81 9.71 -6.08
N PRO A 383 5.77 9.97 -5.16
CA PRO A 383 5.64 9.55 -3.76
C PRO A 383 4.43 10.14 -3.05
N PHE A 384 4.13 11.41 -3.29
CA PHE A 384 2.95 12.08 -2.73
C PHE A 384 1.67 11.43 -3.24
N VAL A 385 1.56 11.20 -4.55
CA VAL A 385 0.38 10.58 -5.16
C VAL A 385 0.21 9.12 -4.71
N ALA A 386 1.31 8.38 -4.54
CA ALA A 386 1.27 7.02 -4.00
C ALA A 386 0.69 6.96 -2.58
N PHE A 387 1.13 7.85 -1.68
CA PHE A 387 0.57 7.95 -0.32
C PHE A 387 -0.84 8.53 -0.29
N LEU A 388 -1.18 9.41 -1.23
CA LEU A 388 -2.56 9.85 -1.40
C LEU A 388 -3.45 8.66 -1.76
N GLY A 389 -2.99 7.76 -2.63
CA GLY A 389 -3.66 6.50 -2.94
C GLY A 389 -3.85 5.57 -1.74
N PHE A 390 -2.87 5.52 -0.83
CA PHE A 390 -3.03 4.82 0.46
C PHE A 390 -4.11 5.45 1.34
N ALA A 391 -4.14 6.78 1.45
CA ALA A 391 -5.15 7.50 2.21
C ALA A 391 -6.56 7.36 1.60
N THR A 392 -6.70 7.43 0.28
CA THR A 392 -8.00 7.30 -0.40
C THR A 392 -8.50 5.87 -0.40
N ALA A 393 -7.62 4.87 -0.51
CA ALA A 393 -8.01 3.47 -0.46
C ALA A 393 -8.65 3.12 0.89
N ASN A 394 -8.24 3.76 1.99
CA ASN A 394 -8.86 3.61 3.32
C ASN A 394 -10.31 4.11 3.42
N LEU A 395 -10.87 4.73 2.37
CA LEU A 395 -12.32 4.94 2.25
C LEU A 395 -13.07 3.62 1.99
N THR A 396 -12.38 2.59 1.52
CA THR A 396 -12.99 1.31 1.07
C THR A 396 -12.28 0.07 1.62
N LEU A 397 -11.04 0.21 2.06
CA LEU A 397 -10.24 -0.83 2.70
C LEU A 397 -10.04 -0.50 4.16
N VAL A 398 -9.98 -1.52 5.02
CA VAL A 398 -9.63 -1.36 6.42
C VAL A 398 -8.14 -1.73 6.57
N THR A 399 -7.23 -0.76 6.41
CA THR A 399 -5.79 -1.00 6.58
C THR A 399 -5.05 0.20 7.17
N PHE A 400 -4.48 0.01 8.37
CA PHE A 400 -3.77 1.07 9.10
C PHE A 400 -2.24 0.90 9.08
N THR A 401 -1.76 0.00 8.23
CA THR A 401 -0.33 -0.24 7.96
C THR A 401 -0.02 0.17 6.53
N PHE A 402 1.14 0.79 6.32
CA PHE A 402 1.67 1.04 4.97
C PHE A 402 2.87 0.13 4.68
N PHE A 403 3.05 -0.96 5.45
CA PHE A 403 4.16 -1.90 5.31
C PHE A 403 3.99 -2.76 4.04
N GLU A 404 4.10 -2.10 2.91
CA GLU A 404 3.92 -2.63 1.57
C GLU A 404 5.05 -2.09 0.70
N MET A 405 5.69 -2.98 -0.07
CA MET A 405 6.91 -2.68 -0.81
C MET A 405 6.83 -1.35 -1.58
N GLY A 406 5.75 -1.13 -2.33
CA GLY A 406 5.62 0.08 -3.16
C GLY A 406 5.51 1.37 -2.34
N LEU A 407 4.79 1.35 -1.22
CA LEU A 407 4.67 2.51 -0.33
C LEU A 407 5.99 2.80 0.38
N ILE A 408 6.70 1.75 0.82
CA ILE A 408 8.05 1.89 1.41
C ILE A 408 9.01 2.50 0.39
N LEU A 409 8.97 2.04 -0.86
CA LEU A 409 9.77 2.60 -1.94
C LEU A 409 9.40 4.05 -2.24
N ALA A 410 8.11 4.43 -2.22
CA ALA A 410 7.71 5.83 -2.37
C ALA A 410 8.40 6.75 -1.35
N LEU A 411 8.44 6.36 -0.07
CA LEU A 411 9.17 7.12 0.96
C LEU A 411 10.68 7.17 0.70
N LEU A 412 11.27 6.06 0.25
CA LEU A 412 12.69 5.98 -0.09
C LEU A 412 13.04 6.93 -1.25
N PHE A 413 12.21 6.97 -2.29
CA PHE A 413 12.39 7.85 -3.44
C PHE A 413 12.20 9.32 -3.07
N ASP A 414 11.20 9.67 -2.26
CA ASP A 414 11.04 11.03 -1.72
C ASP A 414 12.31 11.48 -1.00
N LYS A 415 12.81 10.65 -0.07
CA LYS A 415 14.05 10.92 0.66
C LYS A 415 15.26 11.08 -0.27
N PHE A 416 15.38 10.23 -1.30
CA PHE A 416 16.47 10.32 -2.26
C PHE A 416 16.46 11.66 -3.01
N TYR A 417 15.30 12.07 -3.53
CA TYR A 417 15.18 13.29 -4.33
C TYR A 417 15.35 14.56 -3.49
N ILE A 418 14.83 14.61 -2.26
CA ILE A 418 15.05 15.78 -1.38
C ILE A 418 16.52 15.92 -0.98
N ASN A 419 17.21 14.81 -0.72
CA ASN A 419 18.65 14.82 -0.43
C ASN A 419 19.46 15.30 -1.65
N LYS A 420 19.08 14.86 -2.85
CA LYS A 420 19.72 15.31 -4.09
C LYS A 420 19.51 16.81 -4.33
N PHE A 421 18.29 17.30 -4.12
CA PHE A 421 17.95 18.71 -4.22
C PHE A 421 18.77 19.57 -3.26
N ASN A 422 18.82 19.18 -1.98
CA ASN A 422 19.58 19.93 -0.97
C ASN A 422 21.08 19.98 -1.27
N LYS A 423 21.68 18.88 -1.74
CA LYS A 423 23.09 18.88 -2.20
C LYS A 423 23.31 19.85 -3.36
N SER A 424 22.46 19.79 -4.40
CA SER A 424 22.58 20.69 -5.55
C SER A 424 22.39 22.18 -5.21
N LYS A 425 21.71 22.50 -4.10
CA LYS A 425 21.57 23.87 -3.60
C LYS A 425 22.84 24.33 -2.89
N ILE A 426 23.48 23.45 -2.12
CA ILE A 426 24.76 23.73 -1.45
C ILE A 426 25.86 23.93 -2.48
N ASP A 427 25.93 23.10 -3.53
CA ASP A 427 26.96 23.21 -4.58
C ASP A 427 26.83 24.51 -5.43
N ARG A 428 25.75 25.29 -5.26
CA ARG A 428 25.49 26.56 -5.95
C ARG A 428 25.69 27.79 -5.07
N LEU A 429 25.88 27.59 -3.77
CA LEU A 429 26.23 28.62 -2.79
C LEU A 429 27.74 28.60 -2.59
#